data_AF-A0A957IXZ8-F1
#
_entry.id   AF-A0A957IXZ8-F1
#
_cell.length_a   1.000
_cell.length_b   1.000
_cell.length_c   1.000
_cell.angle_alpha   90.00
_cell.angle_beta   90.00
_cell.angle_gamma   90.00
#
_symmetry.space_group_name_H-M   'P 1'
#
loop_
_entity.id
_entity.type
_entity.pdbx_description
1 polymer ?
#
loop_
_entity_poly.entity_id
_entity_poly.type
_entity_poly.pdbx_seq_one_letter_code
_entity_poly.pdbx_strand_id
1 'polypeptide(L)'
;GNLEDPASATVGPWQGNLAEEGATRVEGLSAAQYVYESILYPNNYIVPECPTGPCADPSAMPNNFAARFGDSPERPQDMVDILTHLGVLPLP
;
A
#
# COMPACT_ATOMS: atom_id res chain seq x y z
N GLY A 1 10.56 5.44 2.23
CA GLY A 1 10.61 5.41 3.70
C GLY A 1 11.31 4.16 4.17
N ASN A 2 11.58 4.06 5.46
CA ASN A 2 12.02 2.88 6.17
C ASN A 2 10.82 2.24 6.89
N LEU A 3 10.58 0.95 6.68
CA LEU A 3 9.46 0.24 7.31
C LEU A 3 9.65 0.01 8.81
N GLU A 4 10.85 0.23 9.35
CA GLU A 4 11.15 0.09 10.78
C GLU A 4 11.05 1.43 11.54
N ASP A 5 10.98 2.55 10.82
CA ASP A 5 10.99 3.89 11.40
C ASP A 5 9.77 4.71 10.92
N PRO A 6 8.74 4.91 11.76
CA PRO A 6 7.58 5.73 11.43
C PRO A 6 7.91 7.16 10.99
N ALA A 7 8.99 7.75 11.51
CA ALA A 7 9.39 9.12 11.18
C ALA A 7 9.98 9.25 9.76
N SER A 8 10.27 8.13 9.10
CA SER A 8 10.83 8.10 7.74
C SER A 8 9.79 8.33 6.63
N ALA A 9 8.50 8.40 6.98
CA ALA A 9 7.43 8.74 6.06
C ALA A 9 7.42 10.25 5.77
N THR A 10 7.32 10.63 4.49
CA THR A 10 7.43 12.05 4.07
C THR A 10 6.28 12.55 3.22
N VAL A 11 5.72 11.71 2.34
CA VAL A 11 4.67 12.09 1.38
C VAL A 11 3.33 11.42 1.69
N GLY A 12 3.37 10.15 2.08
CA GLY A 12 2.21 9.33 2.38
C GLY A 12 2.28 8.74 3.77
N PRO A 13 1.28 7.94 4.16
CA PRO A 13 1.29 7.26 5.46
C PRO A 13 2.49 6.31 5.56
N TRP A 14 2.93 6.07 6.79
CA TRP A 14 3.93 5.04 7.05
C TRP A 14 3.36 3.64 6.79
N GLN A 15 4.21 2.73 6.33
CA GLN A 15 3.79 1.43 5.78
C GLN A 15 4.22 0.22 6.63
N GLY A 16 4.93 0.45 7.75
CA GLY A 16 5.53 -0.63 8.54
C GLY A 16 4.53 -1.56 9.24
N ASN A 17 3.32 -1.09 9.52
CA ASN A 17 2.26 -1.87 10.20
C ASN A 17 1.12 -2.32 9.27
N LEU A 18 1.34 -2.35 7.95
CA LEU A 18 0.27 -2.68 7.00
C LEU A 18 -0.34 -4.07 7.20
N ALA A 19 0.41 -5.04 7.68
CA ALA A 19 -0.10 -6.39 7.97
C ALA A 19 -1.19 -6.38 9.06
N GLU A 20 -0.99 -5.59 10.12
CA GLU A 20 -1.93 -5.49 11.24
C GLU A 20 -3.06 -4.51 10.91
N GLU A 21 -2.70 -3.29 10.49
CA GLU A 21 -3.68 -2.23 10.26
C GLU A 21 -4.55 -2.53 9.05
N GLY A 22 -3.95 -2.99 7.94
CA GLY A 22 -4.64 -3.27 6.68
C GLY A 22 -5.74 -4.31 6.82
N ALA A 23 -5.56 -5.29 7.71
CA ALA A 23 -6.57 -6.32 7.99
C ALA A 23 -7.83 -5.79 8.71
N THR A 24 -7.79 -4.54 9.20
CA THR A 24 -8.88 -3.93 9.96
C THR A 24 -9.49 -2.70 9.28
N ARG A 25 -8.88 -2.19 8.22
CA ARG A 25 -9.33 -0.95 7.54
C ARG A 25 -10.67 -1.12 6.84
N VAL A 26 -10.91 -2.29 6.24
CA VAL A 26 -12.10 -2.57 5.43
C VAL A 26 -12.64 -3.94 5.84
N GLU A 27 -13.90 -3.97 6.29
CA GLU A 27 -14.56 -5.21 6.68
C GLU A 27 -14.59 -6.21 5.51
N GLY A 28 -14.14 -7.43 5.77
CA GLY A 28 -14.12 -8.52 4.79
C GLY A 28 -12.88 -8.58 3.90
N LEU A 29 -11.96 -7.61 3.97
CA LEU A 29 -10.67 -7.68 3.27
C LEU A 29 -9.55 -8.15 4.20
N SER A 30 -8.68 -9.03 3.68
CA SER A 30 -7.37 -9.27 4.30
C SER A 30 -6.43 -8.07 4.08
N ALA A 31 -5.35 -7.98 4.86
CA ALA A 31 -4.31 -6.96 4.66
C ALA A 31 -3.73 -7.00 3.23
N ALA A 32 -3.47 -8.19 2.68
CA ALA A 32 -2.98 -8.35 1.32
C ALA A 32 -3.94 -7.78 0.28
N GLN A 33 -5.25 -8.08 0.40
CA GLN A 33 -6.26 -7.55 -0.50
C GLN A 33 -6.40 -6.04 -0.38
N TYR A 34 -6.44 -5.53 0.85
CA TYR A 34 -6.50 -4.08 1.11
C TYR A 34 -5.33 -3.33 0.46
N VAL A 35 -4.10 -3.82 0.63
CA VAL A 35 -2.90 -3.19 0.05
C VAL A 35 -2.86 -3.35 -1.47
N TYR A 36 -3.23 -4.52 -2.00
CA TYR A 36 -3.32 -4.76 -3.44
C TYR A 36 -4.28 -3.77 -4.11
N GLU A 37 -5.50 -3.64 -3.57
CA GLU A 37 -6.49 -2.70 -4.07
C GLU A 37 -6.05 -1.24 -3.89
N SER A 38 -5.39 -0.89 -2.78
CA SER A 38 -4.84 0.44 -2.56
C SER A 38 -3.75 0.80 -3.58
N ILE A 39 -2.99 -0.18 -4.07
CA ILE A 39 -1.98 0.05 -5.11
C ILE A 39 -2.62 0.23 -6.49
N LEU A 40 -3.61 -0.59 -6.85
CA LEU A 40 -4.27 -0.53 -8.14
C LEU A 40 -5.22 0.67 -8.26
N TYR A 41 -5.89 1.02 -7.16
CA TYR A 41 -6.94 2.03 -7.09
C TYR A 41 -6.67 2.97 -5.89
N PRO A 42 -5.66 3.85 -5.99
CA PRO A 42 -5.16 4.64 -4.86
C PRO A 42 -6.16 5.61 -4.23
N ASN A 43 -7.31 5.85 -4.88
CA ASN A 43 -8.38 6.70 -4.36
C ASN A 43 -9.47 5.92 -3.61
N ASN A 44 -9.47 4.59 -3.62
CA ASN A 44 -10.53 3.80 -2.96
C ASN A 44 -10.43 3.87 -1.43
N TYR A 45 -9.20 3.93 -0.90
CA TYR A 45 -8.93 3.84 0.53
C TYR A 45 -7.93 4.92 0.98
N ILE A 46 -8.40 6.16 1.10
CA ILE A 46 -7.62 7.26 1.67
C ILE A 46 -7.61 7.12 3.19
N VAL A 47 -6.44 6.91 3.78
CA VAL A 47 -6.28 6.90 5.23
C VAL A 47 -6.34 8.33 5.79
N PRO A 48 -6.82 8.54 7.02
CA PRO A 48 -7.09 9.88 7.53
C PRO A 48 -5.83 10.71 7.80
N GLU A 49 -4.70 10.06 8.12
CA GLU A 49 -3.50 10.74 8.60
C GLU A 49 -2.24 10.36 7.81
N CYS A 50 -1.47 11.41 7.49
CA CYS A 50 -0.15 11.40 6.87
C CYS A 50 0.81 12.23 7.77
N PRO A 51 2.14 12.16 7.56
CA PRO A 51 3.13 12.83 8.42
C PRO A 51 2.95 14.34 8.59
N THR A 52 2.34 15.01 7.62
CA THR A 52 2.15 16.47 7.59
C THR A 52 0.71 16.92 7.87
N GLY A 53 -0.18 16.00 8.28
CA GLY A 53 -1.61 16.24 8.48
C GLY A 53 -2.47 15.24 7.71
N PRO A 54 -3.71 15.60 7.34
CA PRO A 54 -4.55 14.71 6.56
C PRO A 54 -3.90 14.27 5.24
N CYS A 55 -4.10 13.01 4.85
CA CYS A 55 -3.62 12.56 3.54
C CYS A 55 -4.36 13.28 2.41
N ALA A 56 -3.68 13.41 1.27
CA ALA A 56 -4.25 14.07 0.09
C ALA A 56 -5.46 13.27 -0.46
N ASP A 57 -6.53 14.01 -0.79
CA ASP A 57 -7.69 13.52 -1.53
C ASP A 57 -7.94 14.48 -2.72
N PRO A 58 -7.67 14.06 -3.97
CA PRO A 58 -7.29 12.70 -4.39
C PRO A 58 -5.88 12.30 -3.94
N SER A 59 -5.62 10.99 -3.94
CA SER A 59 -4.37 10.39 -3.50
C SER A 59 -3.16 10.98 -4.23
N ALA A 60 -2.08 11.21 -3.49
CA ALA A 60 -0.76 11.54 -4.05
C ALA A 60 -0.08 10.33 -4.71
N MET A 61 -0.60 9.11 -4.50
CA MET A 61 -0.08 7.90 -5.11
C MET A 61 -0.43 7.86 -6.62
N PRO A 62 0.54 7.57 -7.50
CA PRO A 62 0.30 7.50 -8.94
C PRO A 62 -0.79 6.50 -9.34
N ASN A 63 -1.82 6.97 -10.04
CA ASN A 63 -2.95 6.15 -10.53
C ASN A 63 -2.62 5.32 -11.78
N ASN A 64 -1.35 4.91 -11.94
CA ASN A 64 -0.88 4.10 -13.06
C ASN A 64 -0.08 2.88 -12.61
N PHE A 65 -0.12 2.55 -11.31
CA PHE A 65 0.59 1.37 -10.81
C PHE A 65 -0.01 0.06 -11.26
N ALA A 66 -1.31 0.00 -11.60
CA ALA A 66 -1.89 -1.15 -12.30
C ALA A 66 -1.15 -1.47 -13.60
N ALA A 67 -0.91 -0.46 -14.43
CA ALA A 67 -0.14 -0.63 -15.68
C ALA A 67 1.36 -0.92 -15.43
N ARG A 68 1.91 -0.52 -14.28
CA ARG A 68 3.33 -0.73 -13.94
C ARG A 68 3.60 -2.10 -13.32
N PHE A 69 2.67 -2.62 -12.51
CA PHE A 69 2.91 -3.77 -11.62
C PHE A 69 1.79 -4.82 -11.62
N GLY A 70 0.55 -4.45 -11.94
CA GLY A 70 -0.61 -5.35 -11.84
C GLY A 70 -0.78 -6.26 -13.05
N ASP A 71 -0.55 -5.74 -14.26
CA ASP A 71 -0.87 -6.41 -15.53
C ASP A 71 0.31 -6.51 -16.51
N SER A 72 1.54 -6.24 -16.06
CA SER A 72 2.71 -6.28 -16.94
C SER A 72 3.17 -7.73 -17.18
N PRO A 73 3.10 -8.27 -18.41
CA PRO A 73 3.61 -9.61 -18.71
C PRO A 73 5.13 -9.72 -18.59
N GLU A 74 5.85 -8.59 -18.57
CA GLU A 74 7.31 -8.54 -18.43
C GLU A 74 7.76 -8.70 -16.97
N ARG A 75 6.87 -8.42 -16.01
CA ARG A 75 7.17 -8.44 -14.57
C ARG A 75 6.04 -9.06 -13.74
N PRO A 76 5.74 -10.36 -13.96
CA PRO A 76 4.60 -11.02 -13.33
C PRO A 76 4.71 -11.16 -11.80
N GLN A 77 5.90 -10.94 -11.21
CA GLN A 77 6.14 -11.08 -9.78
C GLN A 77 6.20 -9.74 -9.02
N ASP A 78 6.20 -8.59 -9.70
CA ASP A 78 6.39 -7.30 -9.04
C ASP A 78 5.40 -7.07 -7.90
N MET A 79 4.12 -7.37 -8.12
CA MET A 79 3.13 -7.20 -7.07
C MET A 79 3.35 -8.16 -5.91
N VAL A 80 3.71 -9.41 -6.18
CA VAL A 80 4.01 -10.39 -5.12
C VAL A 80 5.20 -9.93 -4.29
N ASP A 81 6.26 -9.45 -4.94
CA ASP A 81 7.47 -8.94 -4.29
C ASP A 81 7.16 -7.69 -3.45
N ILE A 82 6.34 -6.77 -3.97
CA ILE A 82 5.90 -5.57 -3.23
C ILE A 82 5.10 -5.98 -1.98
N LEU A 83 4.10 -6.84 -2.14
CA LEU A 83 3.25 -7.27 -1.02
C LEU A 83 4.05 -8.08 0.03
N THR A 84 5.04 -8.86 -0.41
CA THR A 84 5.96 -9.58 0.47
C THR A 84 6.88 -8.60 1.22
N HIS A 85 7.44 -7.61 0.52
CA HIS A 85 8.27 -6.57 1.14
C HIS A 85 7.50 -5.75 2.18
N LEU A 86 6.22 -5.48 1.94
CA LEU A 86 5.33 -4.79 2.87
C LEU A 86 4.82 -5.70 4.02
N GLY A 87 5.25 -6.96 4.06
CA GLY A 87 4.91 -7.91 5.11
C GLY A 87 3.44 -8.38 5.09
N VAL A 88 2.70 -8.11 4.01
CA VAL A 88 1.28 -8.51 3.89
C VAL A 88 1.10 -9.84 3.16
N LEU A 89 2.15 -10.37 2.54
CA LEU A 89 2.27 -11.75 2.08
C LEU A 89 3.41 -12.48 2.80
N PRO A 90 3.28 -13.80 3.02
CA PRO A 90 4.36 -14.60 3.59
C PRO A 90 5.58 -14.64 2.64
N LEU A 91 6.79 -14.67 3.22
CA LEU A 91 8.02 -14.90 2.46
C LEU A 91 7.99 -16.30 1.80
N PRO A 92 8.49 -16.43 0.57
CA PRO A 92 8.62 -17.72 -0.12
C PRO A 92 9.63 -18.66 0.55
#